data_AF-A0AAD4EM89-F1
#
_entry.id   AF-A0AAD4EM89-F1
#
_cell.length_a   1.000
_cell.length_b   1.000
_cell.length_c   1.000
_cell.angle_alpha   90.00
_cell.angle_beta   90.00
_cell.angle_gamma   90.00
#
_symmetry.space_group_name_H-M   'P 1'
#
loop_
_entity.id
_entity.type
_entity.pdbx_description
1 polymer ?
#
loop_
_entity_poly.entity_id
_entity_poly.type
_entity_poly.pdbx_seq_one_letter_code
_entity_poly.pdbx_strand_id
1 'polypeptide(L)'
;MQSLSQNSNMLQSIVGVFLQSMHTPQKVINTLSRMSVSVSVNTINTAVLSLSAEFHCAIHALVHTVSESEDMLVHLTSGLLFPLQHGVTCKDLWCSMTLWEKSPLNLELNLSTDLLWLHLDSLNAAGLSHGDCFNSSKMLSDLINHSPLYFHQFKDQLGYPERVDSIPVIKTPILTAHAMHLSNSTVSENISIEDPDEMDDPDILSYPAFQTYI
;
A
#
# COMPACT_ATOMS: atom_id res chain seq x y z
N MET A 1 -14.38 22.88 -6.15
CA MET A 1 -14.27 21.43 -5.87
C MET A 1 -13.37 21.24 -4.67
N GLN A 2 -13.96 20.82 -3.54
CA GLN A 2 -13.35 20.82 -2.20
C GLN A 2 -12.23 19.77 -2.06
N SER A 3 -11.17 20.17 -1.36
CA SER A 3 -9.99 19.38 -1.01
C SER A 3 -10.30 18.34 0.08
N LEU A 4 -10.13 17.06 -0.24
CA LEU A 4 -10.13 15.92 0.71
C LEU A 4 -8.81 15.13 0.70
N SER A 5 -7.74 15.64 0.07
CA SER A 5 -6.55 14.82 -0.25
C SER A 5 -5.41 14.85 0.78
N GLN A 6 -5.50 15.62 1.86
CA GLN A 6 -4.42 15.70 2.86
C GLN A 6 -4.33 14.43 3.74
N ASN A 7 -5.48 13.82 4.06
CA ASN A 7 -5.52 12.58 4.84
C ASN A 7 -5.13 11.34 4.03
N SER A 8 -5.38 11.33 2.71
CA SER A 8 -5.14 10.16 1.86
C SER A 8 -3.64 9.89 1.65
N ASN A 9 -2.83 10.95 1.50
CA ASN A 9 -1.39 10.82 1.20
C ASN A 9 -0.56 10.37 2.42
N MET A 10 -0.87 10.89 3.61
CA MET A 10 -0.24 10.44 4.85
C MET A 10 -0.57 8.96 5.11
N LEU A 11 -1.82 8.59 4.87
CA LEU A 11 -2.28 7.22 5.06
C LEU A 11 -1.63 6.26 4.05
N GLN A 12 -1.45 6.69 2.79
CA GLN A 12 -0.71 5.91 1.78
C GLN A 12 0.76 5.69 2.17
N SER A 13 1.42 6.71 2.71
CA SER A 13 2.82 6.62 3.13
C SER A 13 3.00 5.76 4.39
N ILE A 14 2.08 5.87 5.35
CA ILE A 14 2.04 5.02 6.55
C ILE A 14 1.73 3.57 6.16
N VAL A 15 0.76 3.34 5.28
CA VAL A 15 0.43 1.99 4.78
C VAL A 15 1.59 1.40 3.99
N GLY A 16 2.32 2.18 3.19
CA GLY A 16 3.51 1.71 2.48
C GLY A 16 4.64 1.26 3.43
N VAL A 17 4.97 2.07 4.44
CA VAL A 17 5.95 1.72 5.47
C VAL A 17 5.46 0.54 6.32
N PHE A 18 4.17 0.52 6.67
CA PHE A 18 3.55 -0.54 7.46
C PHE A 18 3.53 -1.87 6.70
N LEU A 19 3.13 -1.90 5.42
CA LEU A 19 3.14 -3.11 4.59
C LEU A 19 4.57 -3.62 4.32
N GLN A 20 5.54 -2.72 4.13
CA GLN A 20 6.97 -3.06 4.09
C GLN A 20 7.43 -3.70 5.42
N SER A 21 6.85 -3.25 6.54
CA SER A 21 7.18 -3.70 7.90
C SER A 21 6.43 -4.96 8.33
N MET A 22 5.23 -5.24 7.81
CA MET A 22 4.39 -6.39 8.22
C MET A 22 5.00 -7.74 7.85
N HIS A 23 5.90 -7.79 6.86
CA HIS A 23 6.69 -8.99 6.58
C HIS A 23 8.00 -9.10 7.39
N THR A 24 8.38 -8.05 8.12
CA THR A 24 9.63 -8.02 8.89
C THR A 24 9.58 -8.92 10.13
N PRO A 25 8.51 -8.95 10.95
CA PRO A 25 8.42 -9.87 12.09
C PRO A 25 8.51 -11.33 11.65
N GLN A 26 7.80 -11.74 10.59
CA GLN A 26 7.82 -13.12 10.12
C GLN A 26 9.19 -13.51 9.54
N LYS A 27 9.86 -12.60 8.82
CA LYS A 27 11.23 -12.81 8.33
C LYS A 27 12.25 -12.88 9.46
N VAL A 28 12.10 -12.05 10.50
CA VAL A 28 12.94 -12.07 11.70
C VAL A 28 12.74 -13.38 12.47
N ILE A 29 11.50 -13.83 12.67
CA ILE A 29 11.18 -15.12 13.29
C ILE A 29 11.81 -16.28 12.50
N ASN A 30 11.63 -16.32 11.19
CA ASN A 30 12.21 -17.35 10.34
C ASN A 30 13.75 -17.33 10.38
N THR A 31 14.37 -16.15 10.46
CA THR A 31 15.83 -16.02 10.54
C THR A 31 16.37 -16.50 11.90
N LEU A 32 15.73 -16.08 13.00
CA LEU A 32 16.10 -16.49 14.35
C LEU A 32 15.89 -18.01 14.55
N SER A 33 14.81 -18.56 13.99
CA SER A 33 14.54 -19.99 13.96
C SER A 33 15.68 -20.76 13.25
N ARG A 34 16.18 -20.25 12.12
CA ARG A 34 17.33 -20.85 11.40
C ARG A 34 18.65 -20.71 12.15
N MET A 35 18.77 -19.78 13.10
CA MET A 35 19.94 -19.62 13.98
C MET A 35 19.80 -20.42 15.29
N SER A 36 18.77 -21.26 15.43
CA SER A 36 18.42 -21.99 16.67
C SER A 36 18.18 -21.07 17.88
N VAL A 37 17.82 -19.82 17.65
CA VAL A 37 17.44 -18.86 18.69
C VAL A 37 15.92 -18.82 18.77
N SER A 38 15.35 -19.36 19.85
CA SER A 38 13.92 -19.22 20.14
C SER A 38 13.69 -17.88 20.84
N VAL A 39 12.89 -17.02 20.22
CA VAL A 39 12.41 -15.76 20.81
C VAL A 39 10.90 -15.90 21.02
N SER A 40 10.42 -15.53 22.20
CA SER A 40 8.98 -15.60 22.48
C SER A 40 8.22 -14.59 21.61
N VAL A 41 7.02 -14.95 21.19
CA VAL A 41 6.11 -14.04 20.47
C VAL A 41 5.88 -12.76 21.28
N ASN A 42 5.78 -12.85 22.61
CA ASN A 42 5.66 -11.70 23.49
C ASN A 42 6.86 -10.76 23.40
N THR A 43 8.09 -11.28 23.32
CA THR A 43 9.31 -10.47 23.19
C THR A 43 9.32 -9.69 21.87
N ILE A 44 8.86 -10.33 20.79
CA ILE A 44 8.75 -9.68 19.47
C ILE A 44 7.68 -8.59 19.52
N ASN A 45 6.51 -8.88 20.08
CA ASN A 45 5.44 -7.90 20.21
C ASN A 45 5.88 -6.70 21.05
N THR A 46 6.56 -6.92 22.18
CA THR A 46 7.11 -5.82 23.00
C THR A 46 8.13 -5.00 22.21
N ALA A 47 9.03 -5.64 21.46
CA ALA A 47 10.02 -4.93 20.64
C ALA A 47 9.35 -4.07 19.55
N VAL A 48 8.33 -4.61 18.88
CA VAL A 48 7.54 -3.87 17.87
C VAL A 48 6.81 -2.68 18.50
N LEU A 49 6.20 -2.87 19.67
CA LEU A 49 5.52 -1.79 20.39
C LEU A 49 6.51 -0.70 20.85
N SER A 50 7.67 -1.08 21.37
CA SER A 50 8.72 -0.13 21.77
C SER A 50 9.25 0.67 20.58
N LEU A 51 9.53 0.00 19.45
CA LEU A 51 10.00 0.67 18.23
C LEU A 51 8.92 1.61 17.67
N SER A 52 7.65 1.20 17.71
CA SER A 52 6.54 2.05 17.30
C SER A 52 6.39 3.29 18.19
N ALA A 53 6.57 3.14 19.51
CA ALA A 53 6.53 4.26 20.44
C ALA A 53 7.70 5.23 20.23
N GLU A 54 8.91 4.71 20.02
CA GLU A 54 10.10 5.52 19.72
C GLU A 54 9.94 6.27 18.39
N PHE A 55 9.43 5.60 17.36
CA PHE A 55 9.15 6.21 16.06
C PHE A 55 8.09 7.31 16.17
N HIS A 56 7.03 7.09 16.96
CA HIS A 56 6.02 8.10 17.22
C HIS A 56 6.62 9.34 17.91
N CYS A 57 7.45 9.14 18.93
CA CYS A 57 8.17 10.24 19.59
C CYS A 57 9.12 10.97 18.63
N ALA A 58 9.85 10.24 17.78
CA ALA A 58 10.77 10.81 16.80
C ALA A 58 10.04 11.66 15.75
N ILE A 59 8.90 11.18 15.23
CA ILE A 59 8.04 11.97 14.34
C ILE A 59 7.52 13.20 15.05
N HIS A 60 7.02 13.07 16.29
CA HIS A 60 6.49 14.21 17.02
C HIS A 60 7.57 15.27 17.28
N ALA A 61 8.79 14.85 17.63
CA ALA A 61 9.94 15.74 17.80
C ALA A 61 10.32 16.45 16.49
N LEU A 62 10.32 15.72 15.36
CA LEU A 62 10.58 16.28 14.04
C LEU A 62 9.50 17.30 13.64
N VAL A 63 8.23 16.96 13.84
CA VAL A 63 7.10 17.88 13.59
C VAL A 63 7.26 19.14 14.44
N HIS A 64 7.61 19.02 15.72
CA HIS A 64 7.77 20.17 16.61
C HIS A 64 8.96 21.07 16.22
N THR A 65 10.08 20.47 15.80
CA THR A 65 11.28 21.20 15.35
C THR A 65 11.01 22.00 14.08
N VAL A 66 10.08 21.53 13.26
CA VAL A 66 9.72 22.18 11.99
C VAL A 66 8.61 23.22 12.19
N SER A 67 7.80 23.11 13.26
CA SER A 67 6.79 24.11 13.63
C SER A 67 7.36 25.42 14.21
N GLU A 68 8.61 25.46 14.68
CA GLU A 68 9.23 26.69 15.22
C GLU A 68 9.77 27.63 14.12
N SER A 69 9.76 27.23 12.85
CA SER A 69 9.96 28.15 11.72
C SER A 69 8.61 28.57 11.15
N GLU A 70 8.00 29.59 11.74
CA GLU A 70 6.66 30.10 11.37
C GLU A 70 6.52 30.52 9.89
N ASP A 71 7.63 30.69 9.17
CA ASP A 71 7.64 31.14 7.77
C ASP A 71 8.02 30.08 6.71
N MET A 72 8.41 28.84 7.08
CA MET A 72 8.98 27.89 6.09
C MET A 72 8.44 26.46 6.15
N LEU A 73 7.35 26.20 6.87
CA LEU A 73 6.65 24.91 6.79
C LEU A 73 5.48 24.96 5.81
N VAL A 74 5.77 25.34 4.56
CA VAL A 74 4.81 25.26 3.46
C VAL A 74 5.07 23.95 2.72
N HIS A 75 4.28 22.92 3.07
CA HIS A 75 4.03 21.72 2.27
C HIS A 75 5.19 20.77 1.99
N LEU A 76 5.67 20.08 3.02
CA LEU A 76 6.40 18.82 2.83
C LEU A 76 5.42 17.64 2.68
N THR A 77 4.47 17.75 1.76
CA THR A 77 3.69 16.59 1.28
C THR A 77 4.30 16.14 -0.04
N SER A 78 5.53 15.64 -0.01
CA SER A 78 6.12 14.99 -1.17
C SER A 78 5.44 13.64 -1.37
N GLY A 79 4.53 13.54 -2.34
CA GLY A 79 4.01 12.26 -2.79
C GLY A 79 5.07 11.52 -3.60
N LEU A 80 5.14 10.19 -3.47
CA LEU A 80 5.88 9.35 -4.40
C LEU A 80 4.88 8.62 -5.29
N LEU A 81 5.06 8.76 -6.60
CA LEU A 81 4.28 8.05 -7.61
C LEU A 81 5.13 6.90 -8.14
N PHE A 82 4.55 5.70 -8.09
CA PHE A 82 5.13 4.48 -8.65
C PHE A 82 4.33 4.11 -9.90
N PRO A 83 4.71 4.59 -11.10
CA PRO A 83 4.02 4.22 -12.33
C PRO A 83 4.04 2.71 -12.50
N LEU A 84 2.85 2.14 -12.69
CA LEU A 84 2.67 0.72 -12.95
C LEU A 84 3.11 0.43 -14.40
N GLN A 85 4.40 0.13 -14.56
CA GLN A 85 4.97 -0.28 -15.85
C GLN A 85 4.68 -1.77 -16.11
N HIS A 86 4.99 -2.25 -17.32
CA HIS A 86 4.92 -3.67 -17.74
C HIS A 86 3.56 -4.19 -18.24
N GLY A 87 2.79 -3.35 -18.94
CA GLY A 87 1.54 -3.80 -19.56
C GLY A 87 0.42 -4.08 -18.55
N VAL A 88 0.55 -3.54 -17.33
CA VAL A 88 -0.53 -3.52 -16.34
C VAL A 88 -1.73 -2.81 -16.97
N THR A 89 -2.83 -3.53 -17.06
CA THR A 89 -4.11 -3.07 -17.56
C THR A 89 -5.02 -2.69 -16.40
N CYS A 90 -6.11 -1.96 -16.66
CA CYS A 90 -7.12 -1.69 -15.62
C CYS A 90 -7.71 -2.97 -15.01
N LYS A 91 -7.71 -4.10 -15.73
CA LYS A 91 -8.21 -5.39 -15.21
C LYS A 91 -7.33 -5.92 -14.09
N ASP A 92 -6.02 -5.69 -14.16
CA ASP A 92 -5.05 -6.12 -13.15
C ASP A 92 -5.21 -5.32 -11.84
N LEU A 93 -5.86 -4.16 -11.91
CA LEU A 93 -6.17 -3.31 -10.76
C LEU A 93 -7.51 -3.62 -10.10
N TRP A 94 -8.25 -4.62 -10.59
CA TRP A 94 -9.55 -4.97 -10.02
C TRP A 94 -9.46 -5.36 -8.53
N CYS A 95 -8.37 -6.02 -8.13
CA CYS A 95 -8.10 -6.35 -6.72
C CYS A 95 -7.97 -5.08 -5.86
N SER A 96 -7.34 -4.01 -6.38
CA SER A 96 -7.22 -2.75 -5.65
C SER A 96 -8.56 -2.07 -5.40
N MET A 97 -9.49 -2.15 -6.36
CA MET A 97 -10.85 -1.63 -6.21
C MET A 97 -11.63 -2.45 -5.17
N THR A 98 -11.55 -3.78 -5.25
CA THR A 98 -12.18 -4.68 -4.27
C THR A 98 -11.63 -4.47 -2.85
N LEU A 99 -10.32 -4.27 -2.72
CA LEU A 99 -9.65 -3.94 -1.46
C LEU A 99 -10.10 -2.60 -0.92
N TRP A 100 -10.20 -1.58 -1.77
CA TRP A 100 -10.65 -0.26 -1.39
C TRP A 100 -12.09 -0.29 -0.87
N GLU A 101 -13.00 -0.94 -1.60
CA GLU A 101 -14.40 -1.10 -1.20
C GLU A 101 -14.57 -1.86 0.12
N LYS A 102 -13.72 -2.85 0.38
CA LYS A 102 -13.74 -3.65 1.61
C LYS A 102 -12.89 -3.07 2.75
N SER A 103 -12.17 -1.97 2.51
CA SER A 103 -11.28 -1.40 3.51
C SER A 103 -12.09 -0.84 4.69
N PRO A 104 -11.72 -1.17 5.94
CA PRO A 104 -12.37 -0.60 7.13
C PRO A 104 -12.29 0.92 7.19
N LEU A 105 -11.35 1.52 6.47
CA LEU A 105 -11.17 2.97 6.38
C LEU A 105 -12.23 3.63 5.48
N ASN A 106 -12.98 2.85 4.72
CA ASN A 106 -13.95 3.34 3.74
C ASN A 106 -15.41 3.20 4.19
N LEU A 107 -15.71 2.40 5.23
CA LEU A 107 -17.06 2.24 5.79
C LEU A 107 -17.01 1.57 7.17
N GLU A 108 -17.95 1.94 8.06
CA GLU A 108 -18.14 1.41 9.42
C GLU A 108 -18.59 -0.07 9.49
N LEU A 109 -18.27 -0.88 8.49
CA LEU A 109 -18.67 -2.28 8.43
C LEU A 109 -17.55 -3.20 8.89
N ASN A 110 -17.90 -4.08 9.81
CA ASN A 110 -17.04 -5.11 10.39
C ASN A 110 -16.85 -6.24 9.36
N LEU A 111 -16.00 -6.02 8.36
CA LEU A 111 -15.73 -6.99 7.30
C LEU A 111 -14.63 -7.96 7.73
N SER A 112 -14.94 -9.25 7.63
CA SER A 112 -13.98 -10.35 7.78
C SER A 112 -12.88 -10.23 6.73
N THR A 113 -11.64 -10.11 7.19
CA THR A 113 -10.41 -9.88 6.42
C THR A 113 -9.92 -11.13 5.69
N ASP A 114 -10.80 -11.87 5.02
CA ASP A 114 -10.37 -13.06 4.29
C ASP A 114 -9.83 -12.65 2.90
N LEU A 115 -8.63 -12.05 2.92
CA LEU A 115 -7.89 -11.60 1.74
C LEU A 115 -7.50 -12.76 0.82
N LEU A 116 -7.57 -14.00 1.31
CA LEU A 116 -7.28 -15.21 0.55
C LEU A 116 -8.22 -15.40 -0.64
N TRP A 117 -9.40 -14.78 -0.63
CA TRP A 117 -10.36 -14.84 -1.75
C TRP A 117 -10.01 -13.93 -2.93
N LEU A 118 -9.10 -12.97 -2.76
CA LEU A 118 -8.78 -12.01 -3.84
C LEU A 118 -8.07 -12.67 -5.02
N HIS A 119 -7.41 -13.80 -4.78
CA HIS A 119 -6.85 -14.65 -5.81
C HIS A 119 -7.46 -16.04 -5.65
N LEU A 120 -8.64 -16.25 -6.25
CA LEU A 120 -9.12 -17.61 -6.44
C LEU A 120 -8.12 -18.32 -7.35
N ASP A 121 -7.30 -19.19 -6.75
CA ASP A 121 -6.35 -19.99 -7.51
C ASP A 121 -7.14 -20.81 -8.54
N SER A 122 -6.85 -20.58 -9.83
CA SER A 122 -7.36 -21.44 -10.87
C SER A 122 -6.78 -22.83 -10.67
N LEU A 123 -7.63 -23.83 -10.50
CA LEU A 123 -7.18 -25.21 -10.40
C LEU A 123 -6.57 -25.66 -11.73
N ASN A 124 -5.41 -26.29 -11.67
CA ASN A 124 -4.79 -26.88 -12.85
C ASN A 124 -5.54 -28.16 -13.30
N ALA A 125 -5.06 -28.79 -14.37
CA ALA A 125 -5.66 -30.04 -14.88
C ALA A 125 -5.68 -31.20 -13.86
N ALA A 126 -4.86 -31.14 -12.81
CA ALA A 126 -4.82 -32.10 -11.72
C ALA A 126 -5.71 -31.71 -10.53
N GLY A 127 -6.44 -30.59 -10.61
CA GLY A 127 -7.30 -30.11 -9.53
C GLY A 127 -6.54 -29.47 -8.37
N LEU A 128 -5.27 -29.09 -8.57
CA LEU A 128 -4.43 -28.46 -7.54
C LEU A 128 -4.40 -26.95 -7.73
N SER A 129 -4.40 -26.22 -6.61
CA SER A 129 -4.17 -24.78 -6.60
C SER A 129 -2.69 -24.45 -6.88
N HIS A 130 -2.39 -23.20 -7.24
CA HIS A 130 -1.00 -22.76 -7.37
C HIS A 130 -0.26 -22.88 -6.04
N GLY A 131 -0.94 -22.58 -4.93
CA GLY A 131 -0.41 -22.82 -3.58
C GLY A 131 -0.02 -24.29 -3.34
N ASP A 132 -0.88 -25.24 -3.72
CA ASP A 132 -0.60 -26.68 -3.57
C ASP A 132 0.60 -27.12 -4.41
N CYS A 133 0.67 -26.65 -5.67
CA CYS A 133 1.80 -26.92 -6.55
C CYS A 133 3.11 -26.38 -5.99
N PHE A 134 3.10 -25.15 -5.48
CA PHE A 134 4.27 -24.55 -4.83
C PHE A 134 4.68 -25.33 -3.57
N ASN A 135 3.73 -25.64 -2.70
CA ASN A 135 4.00 -26.36 -1.46
C ASN A 135 4.55 -27.77 -1.74
N SER A 136 3.99 -28.48 -2.73
CA SER A 136 4.49 -29.78 -3.17
C SER A 136 5.92 -29.69 -3.71
N SER A 137 6.18 -28.72 -4.59
CA SER A 137 7.52 -28.47 -5.14
C SER A 137 8.53 -28.14 -4.03
N LYS A 138 8.13 -27.29 -3.08
CA LYS A 138 8.98 -26.89 -1.95
C LYS A 138 9.28 -28.07 -1.02
N MET A 139 8.28 -28.88 -0.68
CA MET A 139 8.46 -30.07 0.14
C MET A 139 9.40 -31.08 -0.54
N LEU A 140 9.24 -31.30 -1.85
CA LEU A 140 10.13 -32.19 -2.60
C LEU A 140 11.56 -31.65 -2.68
N SER A 141 11.72 -30.35 -2.90
CA SER A 141 13.02 -29.67 -2.84
C SER A 141 13.68 -29.84 -1.48
N ASP A 142 12.93 -29.67 -0.39
CA ASP A 142 13.48 -29.77 0.96
C ASP A 142 13.84 -31.21 1.31
N LEU A 143 13.02 -32.19 0.89
CA LEU A 143 13.36 -33.61 0.98
C LEU A 143 14.65 -33.90 0.22
N ILE A 144 14.78 -33.47 -1.03
CA ILE A 144 16.00 -33.75 -1.81
C ILE A 144 17.22 -33.11 -1.17
N ASN A 145 17.15 -31.85 -0.74
CA ASN A 145 18.34 -31.11 -0.29
C ASN A 145 18.72 -31.31 1.18
N HIS A 146 17.80 -31.80 2.02
CA HIS A 146 18.00 -31.88 3.47
C HIS A 146 17.75 -33.26 4.08
N SER A 147 17.29 -34.24 3.32
CA SER A 147 17.01 -35.59 3.84
C SER A 147 18.18 -36.57 3.57
N PRO A 148 18.06 -37.86 3.96
CA PRO A 148 19.11 -38.85 3.75
C PRO A 148 19.56 -38.99 2.29
N LEU A 149 20.80 -39.47 2.09
CA LEU A 149 21.45 -39.61 0.78
C LEU A 149 20.60 -40.31 -0.30
N TYR A 150 19.69 -41.20 0.11
CA TYR A 150 18.73 -41.86 -0.77
C TYR A 150 17.94 -40.87 -1.65
N PHE A 151 17.53 -39.72 -1.12
CA PHE A 151 16.70 -38.77 -1.88
C PHE A 151 17.50 -37.89 -2.84
N HIS A 152 18.83 -37.81 -2.70
CA HIS A 152 19.67 -37.02 -3.62
C HIS A 152 19.64 -37.55 -5.06
N GLN A 153 19.34 -38.83 -5.28
CA GLN A 153 19.23 -39.41 -6.62
C GLN A 153 18.11 -38.79 -7.47
N PHE A 154 17.14 -38.13 -6.82
CA PHE A 154 16.02 -37.46 -7.51
C PHE A 154 16.32 -36.00 -7.87
N LYS A 155 17.53 -35.50 -7.58
CA LYS A 155 17.88 -34.09 -7.80
C LYS A 155 17.71 -33.64 -9.24
N ASP A 156 18.05 -34.51 -10.20
CA ASP A 156 17.92 -34.21 -11.63
C ASP A 156 16.47 -34.33 -12.13
N GLN A 157 15.58 -34.93 -11.33
CA GLN A 157 14.15 -35.03 -11.63
C GLN A 157 13.36 -33.84 -11.07
N LEU A 158 13.97 -33.04 -10.20
CA LEU A 158 13.35 -31.83 -9.67
C LEU A 158 13.33 -30.77 -10.79
N GLY A 159 12.18 -30.62 -11.44
CA GLY A 159 11.96 -29.52 -12.37
C GLY A 159 12.10 -28.16 -11.70
N TYR A 160 12.28 -27.10 -12.51
CA TYR A 160 12.20 -25.75 -11.98
C TYR A 160 10.79 -25.47 -11.46
N PRO A 161 10.65 -24.77 -10.31
CA PRO A 161 9.34 -24.36 -9.84
C PRO A 161 8.65 -23.52 -10.90
N GLU A 162 7.34 -23.71 -11.02
CA GLU A 162 6.51 -22.92 -11.92
C GLU A 162 6.66 -21.43 -11.57
N ARG A 163 6.91 -20.60 -12.59
CA ARG A 163 6.99 -19.15 -12.39
C ARG A 163 5.56 -18.62 -12.27
N VAL A 164 5.08 -18.53 -11.03
CA VAL A 164 3.86 -17.78 -10.71
C VAL A 164 4.24 -16.33 -10.50
N ASP A 165 3.64 -15.43 -11.27
CA ASP A 165 3.77 -13.97 -11.15
C ASP A 165 5.20 -13.48 -10.94
N SER A 166 6.07 -13.74 -11.92
CA SER A 166 7.46 -13.30 -11.86
C SER A 166 7.53 -11.79 -11.61
N ILE A 167 8.07 -11.39 -10.47
CA ILE A 167 8.33 -9.97 -10.17
C ILE A 167 9.26 -9.46 -11.28
N PRO A 168 8.87 -8.40 -12.01
CA PRO A 168 9.73 -7.82 -13.02
C PRO A 168 11.08 -7.44 -12.39
N VAL A 169 12.18 -7.91 -12.99
CA VAL A 169 13.55 -7.57 -12.53
C VAL A 169 13.91 -6.11 -12.88
N ILE A 170 13.03 -5.43 -13.61
CA ILE A 170 13.19 -4.03 -13.99
C ILE A 170 12.85 -3.16 -12.78
N LYS A 171 13.74 -2.23 -12.47
CA LYS A 171 13.54 -1.26 -11.40
C LYS A 171 12.36 -0.35 -11.74
N THR A 172 11.30 -0.38 -10.93
CA THR A 172 10.20 0.58 -11.02
C THR A 172 10.75 2.00 -10.81
N PRO A 173 10.57 2.93 -11.76
CA PRO A 173 10.98 4.30 -11.53
C PRO A 173 10.12 4.90 -10.42
N ILE A 174 10.73 5.71 -9.57
CA ILE A 174 10.05 6.44 -8.50
C ILE A 174 9.98 7.88 -8.98
N LEU A 175 8.77 8.38 -9.17
CA LEU A 175 8.54 9.77 -9.56
C LEU A 175 8.16 10.55 -8.32
N THR A 176 8.95 11.55 -7.98
CA THR A 176 8.53 12.52 -6.96
C THR A 176 7.36 13.30 -7.54
N ALA A 177 6.19 13.21 -6.91
CA ALA A 177 5.14 14.17 -7.18
C ALA A 177 5.69 15.52 -6.74
N HIS A 178 5.96 16.40 -7.71
CA HIS A 178 6.19 17.80 -7.38
C HIS A 178 5.01 18.25 -6.52
N ALA A 179 5.31 18.90 -5.39
CA ALA A 179 4.28 19.55 -4.61
C ALA A 179 3.46 20.36 -5.61
N MET A 180 2.20 19.94 -5.83
CA MET A 180 1.29 20.77 -6.59
C MET A 180 1.38 22.13 -5.93
N HIS A 181 1.52 23.18 -6.74
CA HIS A 181 1.44 24.56 -6.27
C HIS A 181 0.00 24.77 -5.80
N LEU A 182 -0.33 24.18 -4.66
CA LEU A 182 -1.51 24.45 -3.88
C LEU A 182 -1.26 25.88 -3.44
N SER A 183 -1.82 26.83 -4.21
CA SER A 183 -2.00 28.17 -3.71
C SER A 183 -2.64 27.98 -2.36
N ASN A 184 -1.89 28.29 -1.29
CA ASN A 184 -2.44 28.31 0.04
C ASN A 184 -3.68 29.17 -0.06
N SER A 185 -4.85 28.54 0.04
CA SER A 185 -6.09 29.27 0.07
C SER A 185 -6.00 30.08 1.35
N THR A 186 -5.58 31.33 1.22
CA THR A 186 -5.52 32.27 2.31
C THR A 186 -6.94 32.36 2.85
N VAL A 187 -7.10 32.11 4.14
CA VAL A 187 -8.41 32.11 4.83
C VAL A 187 -9.20 33.39 4.56
N SER A 188 -8.51 34.49 4.22
CA SER A 188 -9.09 35.77 3.82
C SER A 188 -9.85 35.78 2.49
N GLU A 189 -9.65 34.84 1.56
CA GLU A 189 -10.41 34.78 0.29
C GLU A 189 -11.65 33.88 0.37
N ASN A 190 -11.74 32.96 1.34
CA ASN A 190 -12.90 32.07 1.49
C ASN A 190 -14.00 32.63 2.40
N ILE A 191 -13.77 33.75 3.10
CA ILE A 191 -14.75 34.41 3.98
C ILE A 191 -15.29 35.69 3.34
N SER A 192 -15.36 35.76 2.01
CA SER A 192 -16.38 36.60 1.38
C SER A 192 -17.72 35.90 1.58
N ILE A 193 -18.29 36.09 2.77
CA ILE A 193 -19.73 35.94 2.98
C ILE A 193 -20.33 36.97 2.03
N GLU A 194 -20.84 36.51 0.88
CA GLU A 194 -21.73 37.30 0.06
C GLU A 194 -22.92 37.66 0.96
N ASP A 195 -22.98 38.92 1.38
CA ASP A 195 -24.12 39.47 2.10
C ASP A 195 -25.37 39.23 1.23
N PRO A 196 -26.37 38.46 1.69
CA PRO A 196 -27.53 38.07 0.88
C PRO A 196 -28.56 39.19 0.65
N ASP A 197 -28.20 40.47 0.90
CA ASP A 197 -29.16 41.57 0.97
C ASP A 197 -29.14 42.55 -0.22
N GLU A 198 -28.36 42.29 -1.28
CA GLU A 198 -28.49 43.03 -2.56
C GLU A 198 -28.72 42.06 -3.72
N MET A 199 -29.97 41.57 -3.85
CA MET A 199 -30.40 40.87 -5.06
C MET A 199 -31.80 41.33 -5.50
N ASP A 200 -31.87 42.60 -5.91
CA ASP A 200 -32.97 43.18 -6.70
C ASP A 200 -32.45 43.56 -8.10
N ASP A 201 -31.99 42.57 -8.89
CA ASP A 201 -31.69 42.80 -10.31
C ASP A 201 -32.45 41.78 -11.20
N PRO A 202 -33.61 42.15 -11.77
CA PRO A 202 -34.49 41.23 -12.48
C PRO A 202 -34.15 40.99 -13.97
N ASP A 203 -32.87 41.09 -14.39
CA ASP A 203 -32.50 41.02 -15.82
C ASP A 203 -31.31 40.09 -16.16
N ILE A 204 -31.24 38.89 -15.57
CA ILE A 204 -30.30 37.84 -16.01
C ILE A 204 -31.05 36.64 -16.61
N LEU A 205 -31.65 36.86 -17.77
CA LEU A 205 -32.05 35.82 -18.71
C LEU A 205 -31.23 35.94 -19.98
N SER A 206 -30.02 35.36 -20.01
CA SER A 206 -29.40 34.78 -21.21
C SER A 206 -27.95 34.35 -20.92
N TYR A 207 -27.77 33.09 -20.50
CA TYR A 207 -26.49 32.41 -20.70
C TYR A 207 -26.64 31.35 -21.80
N PRO A 208 -25.82 31.39 -22.87
CA PRO A 208 -25.89 30.42 -23.95
C PRO A 208 -25.33 29.06 -23.50
N ALA A 209 -25.98 28.02 -23.99
CA ALA A 209 -25.70 26.62 -23.71
C ALA A 209 -24.24 26.22 -24.00
N PHE A 210 -23.68 25.45 -23.07
CA PHE A 210 -22.43 24.73 -23.26
C PHE A 210 -22.48 23.84 -24.50
N GLN A 211 -21.60 24.11 -25.46
CA GLN A 211 -21.35 23.25 -26.60
C GLN A 211 -20.37 22.13 -26.18
N THR A 212 -20.90 20.91 -26.16
CA THR A 212 -20.15 19.66 -26.02
C THR A 212 -19.26 19.47 -27.25
N TYR A 213 -17.94 19.46 -27.07
CA TYR A 213 -17.01 18.94 -28.07
C TYR A 213 -16.90 17.43 -27.91
N ILE A 214 -17.18 16.71 -29.00
CA ILE A 214 -16.83 15.30 -29.24
C ILE A 214 -15.45 15.28 -29.89
#